data_AF-A0A329J0G4-F1
#
_entry.id   AF-A0A329J0G4-F1
#
_cell.length_a   1.000
_cell.length_b   1.000
_cell.length_c   1.000
_cell.angle_alpha   90.00
_cell.angle_beta   90.00
_cell.angle_gamma   90.00
#
_symmetry.space_group_name_H-M   'P 1'
#
loop_
_entity.id
_entity.type
_entity.pdbx_description
1 polymer ?
#
loop_
_entity_poly.entity_id
_entity_poly.type
_entity_poly.pdbx_seq_one_letter_code
_entity_poly.pdbx_strand_id
1 'polypeptide(L)'
;MTTTNFSTDTYSDHTSGLYRTASRLLNAAGIQMNGSAPSDIRFNGPGVIERAFAQGNLGLGEAYMDGLWDSDQLDEFFHRLLKTGMTEEVKPVRLVFYALMAKFMNRQNIKRSKTVGEVHYDLGNDFYSKMLDSRMTYTCGYWENATTLEEAQAAKLDLICRKLQLKPGMRVLDIGCGWGSFMSYAAEHYGVEAVGVSISKEQIAWAKERYKGLPLEFRFQDYREIDEQFDAIASVGMFEHVGRKNHREYMELAHRCLKPGGLFLLHTIGKNQRNSYPDPWIDKYIFPNGDLPSIGQMGDAMDGLFVVEDLHNFGSDYDKTLMAWHDNFMKAWPEFESKLGQRFYRMWRYYLLSCAGAFRARDIQLWQWVLSKGGVPHGYHRSQI
;
A
#
# COMPACT_ATOMS: atom_id res chain seq x y z
N MET A 1 -47.21 7.35 12.79
CA MET A 1 -46.05 7.09 11.91
C MET A 1 -45.69 5.63 12.09
N THR A 2 -46.11 4.80 11.15
CA THR A 2 -45.88 3.35 11.15
C THR A 2 -44.44 3.11 10.74
N THR A 3 -43.60 2.72 11.69
CA THR A 3 -42.27 2.18 11.44
C THR A 3 -42.43 0.78 10.84
N THR A 4 -42.28 0.69 9.52
CA THR A 4 -42.12 -0.58 8.82
C THR A 4 -40.75 -1.16 9.21
N ASN A 5 -40.76 -2.14 10.11
CA ASN A 5 -39.61 -3.04 10.30
C ASN A 5 -39.44 -3.86 9.01
N PHE A 6 -38.50 -3.46 8.17
CA PHE A 6 -38.03 -4.31 7.07
C PHE A 6 -37.27 -5.49 7.68
N SER A 7 -37.79 -6.70 7.48
CA SER A 7 -37.11 -7.95 7.79
C SER A 7 -35.79 -8.02 7.01
N THR A 8 -34.67 -8.11 7.72
CA THR A 8 -33.29 -8.24 7.20
C THR A 8 -33.08 -9.50 6.35
N ASP A 9 -33.97 -10.49 6.43
CA ASP A 9 -33.92 -11.75 5.66
C ASP A 9 -34.54 -11.69 4.25
N THR A 10 -34.96 -10.51 3.78
CA THR A 10 -35.70 -10.42 2.50
C THR A 10 -34.83 -10.43 1.23
N TYR A 11 -33.51 -10.30 1.35
CA TYR A 11 -32.61 -10.11 0.20
C TYR A 11 -31.80 -11.33 -0.20
N SER A 12 -31.93 -12.45 0.52
CA SER A 12 -31.20 -13.69 0.26
C SER A 12 -32.13 -14.87 0.03
N ASP A 13 -31.96 -15.57 -1.09
CA ASP A 13 -32.59 -16.88 -1.28
C ASP A 13 -31.83 -17.93 -0.47
N HIS A 14 -32.32 -18.18 0.76
CA HIS A 14 -31.79 -19.17 1.70
C HIS A 14 -31.82 -20.61 1.15
N THR A 15 -32.61 -20.86 0.09
CA THR A 15 -32.69 -22.18 -0.57
C THR A 15 -31.64 -22.36 -1.66
N SER A 16 -30.95 -21.29 -2.08
CA SER A 16 -29.91 -21.36 -3.10
C SER A 16 -28.63 -22.06 -2.61
N GLY A 17 -27.96 -22.78 -3.50
CA GLY A 17 -26.67 -23.41 -3.20
C GLY A 17 -25.56 -22.39 -2.90
N LEU A 18 -25.61 -21.22 -3.53
CA LEU A 18 -24.68 -20.12 -3.28
C LEU A 18 -24.82 -19.58 -1.85
N TYR A 19 -26.05 -19.36 -1.37
CA TYR A 19 -26.28 -18.91 0.00
C TYR A 19 -25.71 -19.89 1.03
N ARG A 20 -26.00 -21.19 0.89
CA ARG A 20 -25.45 -22.22 1.80
C ARG A 20 -23.92 -22.25 1.78
N THR A 21 -23.32 -22.13 0.61
CA THR A 21 -21.86 -22.10 0.47
C THR A 21 -21.29 -20.86 1.15
N ALA A 22 -21.84 -19.68 0.86
CA ALA A 22 -21.43 -18.42 1.45
C ALA A 22 -21.58 -18.44 2.98
N SER A 23 -22.70 -18.93 3.51
CA SER A 23 -22.94 -19.07 4.95
C SER A 23 -21.92 -20.00 5.60
N ARG A 24 -21.60 -21.15 4.98
CA ARG A 24 -20.55 -22.05 5.45
C ARG A 24 -19.17 -21.38 5.50
N LEU A 25 -18.80 -20.63 4.46
CA LEU A 25 -17.51 -19.93 4.39
C LEU A 25 -17.42 -18.85 5.47
N LEU A 26 -18.44 -18.01 5.61
CA LEU A 26 -18.47 -16.94 6.62
C LEU A 26 -18.51 -17.51 8.05
N ASN A 27 -19.26 -18.57 8.29
CA ASN A 27 -19.30 -19.22 9.62
C ASN A 27 -17.92 -19.81 10.00
N ALA A 28 -17.15 -20.33 9.04
CA ALA A 28 -15.79 -20.78 9.29
C ALA A 28 -14.85 -19.62 9.68
N ALA A 29 -15.15 -18.40 9.24
CA ALA A 29 -14.48 -17.17 9.67
C ALA A 29 -15.06 -16.60 10.99
N GLY A 30 -16.09 -17.22 11.58
CA GLY A 30 -16.79 -16.66 12.74
C GLY A 30 -17.54 -15.37 12.41
N ILE A 31 -18.10 -15.28 11.20
CA ILE A 31 -18.90 -14.16 10.68
C ILE A 31 -20.29 -14.70 10.36
N GLN A 32 -21.33 -14.06 10.88
CA GLN A 32 -22.72 -14.41 10.60
C GLN A 32 -23.31 -13.48 9.54
N MET A 33 -24.15 -14.05 8.67
CA MET A 33 -24.97 -13.28 7.74
C MET A 33 -26.15 -12.67 8.49
N ASN A 34 -26.35 -11.37 8.34
CA ASN A 34 -27.33 -10.57 9.08
C ASN A 34 -27.22 -10.72 10.62
N GLY A 35 -26.02 -11.03 11.10
CA GLY A 35 -25.73 -11.12 12.53
C GLY A 35 -25.58 -9.74 13.18
N SER A 36 -25.40 -9.74 14.50
CA SER A 36 -25.30 -8.53 15.33
C SER A 36 -23.89 -8.25 15.84
N ALA A 37 -22.90 -9.12 15.60
CA ALA A 37 -21.53 -8.83 15.97
C ALA A 37 -20.96 -7.72 15.07
N PRO A 38 -20.02 -6.90 15.56
CA PRO A 38 -19.50 -5.76 14.76
C PRO A 38 -18.88 -6.14 13.41
N SER A 39 -18.28 -7.33 13.32
CA SER A 39 -17.67 -7.85 12.09
C SER A 39 -18.64 -8.68 11.23
N ASP A 40 -19.91 -8.81 11.62
CA ASP A 40 -20.91 -9.50 10.82
C ASP A 40 -21.25 -8.71 9.56
N ILE A 41 -21.67 -9.43 8.51
CA ILE A 41 -22.13 -8.84 7.25
C ILE A 41 -23.64 -8.67 7.30
N ARG A 42 -24.14 -7.47 6.99
CA ARG A 42 -25.57 -7.17 6.90
C ARG A 42 -25.95 -6.83 5.47
N PHE A 43 -26.95 -7.51 4.92
CA PHE A 43 -27.41 -7.26 3.56
C PHE A 43 -28.54 -6.23 3.54
N ASN A 44 -28.36 -5.17 2.76
CA ASN A 44 -29.34 -4.10 2.55
C ASN A 44 -29.98 -4.17 1.16
N GLY A 45 -29.51 -5.08 0.30
CA GLY A 45 -30.02 -5.27 -1.05
C GLY A 45 -29.61 -6.62 -1.64
N PRO A 46 -30.24 -7.02 -2.74
CA PRO A 46 -30.03 -8.34 -3.35
C PRO A 46 -28.72 -8.40 -4.16
N GLY A 47 -28.26 -9.62 -4.47
CA GLY A 47 -27.19 -9.84 -5.44
C GLY A 47 -25.76 -9.79 -4.88
N VAL A 48 -25.58 -9.58 -3.57
CA VAL A 48 -24.24 -9.43 -2.97
C VAL A 48 -23.46 -10.75 -3.06
N ILE A 49 -24.09 -11.87 -2.73
CA ILE A 49 -23.46 -13.20 -2.74
C ILE A 49 -23.11 -13.58 -4.19
N GLU A 50 -24.02 -13.38 -5.13
CA GLU A 50 -23.83 -13.67 -6.54
C GLU A 50 -22.67 -12.87 -7.13
N ARG A 51 -22.59 -11.57 -6.80
CA ARG A 51 -21.47 -10.71 -7.22
C ARG A 51 -20.15 -11.16 -6.60
N ALA A 52 -20.13 -11.50 -5.31
CA ALA A 52 -18.93 -11.97 -4.63
C ALA A 52 -18.41 -13.29 -5.21
N PHE A 53 -19.28 -14.25 -5.52
CA PHE A 53 -18.87 -15.51 -6.16
C PHE A 53 -18.45 -15.32 -7.63
N ALA A 54 -19.12 -14.44 -8.37
CA ALA A 54 -18.81 -14.22 -9.79
C ALA A 54 -17.54 -13.38 -10.02
N GLN A 55 -17.22 -12.47 -9.10
CA GLN A 55 -16.18 -11.45 -9.30
C GLN A 55 -15.16 -11.37 -8.15
N GLY A 56 -15.29 -12.20 -7.12
CA GLY A 56 -14.44 -12.15 -5.93
C GLY A 56 -14.58 -10.83 -5.19
N ASN A 57 -13.45 -10.33 -4.70
CA ASN A 57 -13.36 -9.07 -3.96
C ASN A 57 -13.86 -7.86 -4.76
N LEU A 58 -13.74 -7.87 -6.09
CA LEU A 58 -14.29 -6.79 -6.94
C LEU A 58 -15.81 -6.67 -6.78
N GLY A 59 -16.52 -7.79 -6.86
CA GLY A 59 -17.97 -7.80 -6.73
C GLY A 59 -18.42 -7.49 -5.30
N LEU A 60 -17.69 -8.01 -4.31
CA LEU A 60 -17.95 -7.72 -2.89
C LEU A 60 -17.76 -6.23 -2.58
N GLY A 61 -16.67 -5.63 -3.03
CA GLY A 61 -16.35 -4.22 -2.81
C GLY A 61 -17.25 -3.27 -3.58
N GLU A 62 -17.59 -3.56 -4.84
CA GLU A 62 -18.58 -2.76 -5.58
C GLU A 62 -19.97 -2.83 -4.93
N ALA A 63 -20.40 -4.01 -4.48
CA ALA A 63 -21.64 -4.14 -3.73
C ALA A 63 -21.63 -3.34 -2.41
N TYR A 64 -20.48 -3.29 -1.72
CA TYR A 64 -20.30 -2.43 -0.56
C TYR A 64 -20.45 -0.96 -0.97
N MET A 65 -19.74 -0.51 -2.01
CA MET A 65 -19.79 0.87 -2.51
C MET A 65 -21.19 1.29 -2.99
N ASP A 66 -21.98 0.34 -3.49
CA ASP A 66 -23.38 0.52 -3.90
C ASP A 66 -24.36 0.56 -2.70
N GLY A 67 -23.88 0.30 -1.48
CA GLY A 67 -24.72 0.28 -0.27
C GLY A 67 -25.51 -1.01 -0.07
N LEU A 68 -25.21 -2.07 -0.82
CA LEU A 68 -25.96 -3.34 -0.78
C LEU A 68 -25.64 -4.20 0.45
N TRP A 69 -24.53 -3.93 1.13
CA TRP A 69 -24.21 -4.53 2.41
C TRP A 69 -23.32 -3.63 3.26
N ASP A 70 -23.31 -3.88 4.56
CA ASP A 70 -22.50 -3.18 5.57
C ASP A 70 -21.89 -4.14 6.60
N SER A 71 -20.84 -3.65 7.26
CA SER A 71 -20.26 -4.22 8.49
C SER A 71 -19.70 -3.06 9.32
N ASP A 72 -19.81 -3.13 10.66
CA ASP A 72 -19.34 -2.05 11.52
C ASP A 72 -17.81 -2.05 11.65
N GLN A 73 -17.20 -3.24 11.64
CA GLN A 73 -15.75 -3.45 11.67
C GLN A 73 -15.30 -4.22 10.43
N LEU A 74 -15.21 -3.53 9.29
CA LEU A 74 -14.75 -4.12 8.03
C LEU A 74 -13.35 -4.69 8.13
N ASP A 75 -12.46 -4.04 8.87
CA ASP A 75 -11.10 -4.50 9.10
C ASP A 75 -11.07 -5.86 9.79
N GLU A 76 -11.94 -6.08 10.77
CA GLU A 76 -12.10 -7.38 11.44
C GLU A 76 -12.81 -8.40 10.55
N PHE A 77 -13.80 -7.98 9.76
CA PHE A 77 -14.43 -8.83 8.73
C PHE A 77 -13.37 -9.39 7.76
N PHE A 78 -12.52 -8.52 7.19
CA PHE A 78 -11.45 -8.94 6.28
C PHE A 78 -10.36 -9.76 6.99
N HIS A 79 -9.97 -9.36 8.21
CA HIS A 79 -9.01 -10.11 9.00
C HIS A 79 -9.45 -11.57 9.17
N ARG A 80 -10.68 -11.78 9.65
CA ARG A 80 -11.26 -13.10 9.88
C ARG A 80 -11.40 -13.89 8.60
N LEU A 81 -11.95 -13.26 7.56
CA LEU A 81 -12.16 -13.91 6.26
C LEU A 81 -10.84 -14.42 5.66
N LEU A 82 -9.80 -13.59 5.64
CA LEU A 82 -8.49 -13.96 5.08
C LEU A 82 -7.78 -15.05 5.89
N LYS A 83 -7.96 -15.07 7.22
CA LYS A 83 -7.33 -16.06 8.10
C LYS A 83 -7.82 -17.48 7.86
N THR A 84 -8.99 -17.66 7.25
CA THR A 84 -9.52 -18.99 6.90
C THR A 84 -8.77 -19.66 5.76
N GLY A 85 -7.99 -18.92 4.95
CA GLY A 85 -7.34 -19.44 3.75
C GLY A 85 -8.33 -19.82 2.62
N MET A 86 -9.60 -19.42 2.73
CA MET A 86 -10.66 -19.80 1.79
C MET A 86 -10.55 -19.18 0.39
N THR A 87 -9.53 -18.36 0.13
CA THR A 87 -9.21 -17.85 -1.22
C THR A 87 -8.89 -18.97 -2.22
N GLU A 88 -8.63 -20.21 -1.77
CA GLU A 88 -8.44 -21.36 -2.66
C GLU A 88 -9.73 -22.10 -3.05
N GLU A 89 -10.84 -21.99 -2.28
CA GLU A 89 -12.07 -22.76 -2.55
C GLU A 89 -12.95 -22.15 -3.66
N VAL A 90 -12.75 -20.88 -4.03
CA VAL A 90 -13.53 -20.20 -5.07
C VAL A 90 -12.58 -19.45 -6.00
N LYS A 91 -12.40 -19.96 -7.24
CA LYS A 91 -11.64 -19.27 -8.30
C LYS A 91 -12.61 -18.78 -9.39
N PRO A 92 -13.07 -17.52 -9.33
CA PRO A 92 -13.99 -16.98 -10.34
C PRO A 92 -13.35 -16.99 -11.74
N VAL A 93 -14.12 -17.34 -12.76
CA VAL A 93 -13.66 -17.37 -14.17
C VAL A 93 -13.10 -16.02 -14.63
N ARG A 94 -13.65 -14.90 -14.12
CA ARG A 94 -13.11 -13.54 -14.39
C ARG A 94 -11.73 -13.30 -13.77
N LEU A 95 -11.46 -13.85 -12.58
CA LEU A 95 -10.13 -13.77 -11.97
C LEU A 95 -9.09 -14.54 -12.79
N VAL A 96 -9.47 -15.63 -13.46
CA VAL A 96 -8.59 -16.36 -14.39
C VAL A 96 -8.23 -15.51 -15.62
N PHE A 97 -9.20 -14.83 -16.23
CA PHE A 97 -8.92 -13.94 -17.37
C PHE A 97 -8.04 -12.75 -16.96
N TYR A 98 -8.34 -12.12 -15.82
CA TYR A 98 -7.55 -11.03 -15.27
C TYR A 98 -6.11 -11.47 -14.95
N ALA A 99 -5.95 -12.64 -14.33
CA ALA A 99 -4.68 -13.29 -14.08
C ALA A 99 -3.85 -13.51 -15.36
N LEU A 100 -4.49 -13.98 -16.44
CA LEU A 100 -3.84 -14.15 -17.73
C LEU A 100 -3.37 -12.80 -18.30
N MET A 101 -4.21 -11.76 -18.27
CA MET A 101 -3.81 -10.43 -18.74
C MET A 101 -2.63 -9.84 -17.95
N ALA A 102 -2.67 -9.96 -16.62
CA ALA A 102 -1.58 -9.53 -15.74
C ALA A 102 -0.27 -10.30 -16.02
N LYS A 103 -0.35 -11.59 -16.37
CA LYS A 103 0.83 -12.40 -16.73
C LYS A 103 1.46 -11.94 -18.04
N PHE A 104 0.67 -11.70 -19.08
CA PHE A 104 1.19 -11.49 -20.43
C PHE A 104 1.48 -10.03 -20.79
N MET A 105 0.79 -9.06 -20.19
CA MET A 105 1.00 -7.64 -20.49
C MET A 105 2.06 -7.01 -19.57
N ASN A 106 2.91 -6.11 -20.06
CA ASN A 106 3.69 -5.19 -19.20
C ASN A 106 2.85 -3.93 -19.01
N ARG A 107 2.24 -3.79 -17.84
CA ARG A 107 1.27 -2.71 -17.57
C ARG A 107 1.95 -1.40 -17.16
N GLN A 108 3.22 -1.45 -16.74
CA GLN A 108 4.00 -0.37 -16.11
C GLN A 108 5.02 0.28 -17.06
N ASN A 109 4.75 0.26 -18.37
CA ASN A 109 5.59 0.95 -19.36
C ASN A 109 5.51 2.49 -19.19
N ILE A 110 6.59 3.21 -19.51
CA ILE A 110 6.78 4.68 -19.42
C ILE A 110 5.58 5.47 -19.96
N LYS A 111 4.98 5.03 -21.07
CA LYS A 111 3.82 5.73 -21.66
C LYS A 111 2.57 5.67 -20.80
N ARG A 112 2.39 4.59 -20.01
CA ARG A 112 1.21 4.36 -19.15
C ARG A 112 1.41 4.90 -17.74
N SER A 113 2.65 4.96 -17.23
CA SER A 113 2.91 5.55 -15.90
C SER A 113 2.47 7.01 -15.81
N LYS A 114 2.59 7.78 -16.92
CA LYS A 114 2.08 9.16 -17.00
C LYS A 114 0.55 9.25 -16.86
N THR A 115 -0.19 8.34 -17.49
CA THR A 115 -1.67 8.31 -17.45
C THR A 115 -2.24 7.85 -16.10
N VAL A 116 -1.54 6.96 -15.38
CA VAL A 116 -1.97 6.49 -14.05
C VAL A 116 -1.89 7.59 -13.00
N GLY A 117 -0.90 8.50 -13.13
CA GLY A 117 -0.81 9.66 -12.26
C GLY A 117 -2.06 10.53 -12.33
N GLU A 118 -2.55 10.84 -13.53
CA GLU A 118 -3.64 11.81 -13.73
C GLU A 118 -4.99 11.43 -13.07
N VAL A 119 -5.27 10.14 -12.81
CA VAL A 119 -6.57 9.69 -12.27
C VAL A 119 -6.58 9.57 -10.73
N HIS A 120 -5.43 9.38 -10.09
CA HIS A 120 -5.33 9.21 -8.61
C HIS A 120 -5.09 10.51 -7.83
N TYR A 121 -4.69 11.57 -8.53
CA TYR A 121 -4.37 12.85 -7.90
C TYR A 121 -5.55 13.83 -7.80
N ASP A 122 -6.74 13.44 -8.24
CA ASP A 122 -7.97 14.26 -8.11
C ASP A 122 -8.40 14.51 -6.64
N LEU A 123 -7.83 13.78 -5.67
CA LEU A 123 -8.09 14.02 -4.24
C LEU A 123 -7.40 15.30 -3.71
N GLY A 124 -6.36 15.78 -4.41
CA GLY A 124 -5.62 16.98 -4.04
C GLY A 124 -4.86 16.89 -2.71
N ASN A 125 -3.92 17.81 -2.49
CA ASN A 125 -3.11 17.82 -1.27
C ASN A 125 -3.91 18.07 0.01
N ASP A 126 -5.04 18.78 -0.07
CA ASP A 126 -5.90 19.08 1.08
C ASP A 126 -6.45 17.81 1.73
N PHE A 127 -7.01 16.89 0.92
CA PHE A 127 -7.51 15.61 1.40
C PHE A 127 -6.42 14.78 2.11
N TYR A 128 -5.26 14.63 1.46
CA TYR A 128 -4.15 13.88 2.05
C TYR A 128 -3.61 14.53 3.34
N SER A 129 -3.57 15.87 3.40
CA SER A 129 -3.08 16.57 4.60
C SER A 129 -3.94 16.37 5.84
N LYS A 130 -5.22 16.06 5.67
CA LYS A 130 -6.14 15.74 6.77
C LYS A 130 -6.05 14.29 7.22
N MET A 131 -5.60 13.39 6.35
CA MET A 131 -5.51 11.96 6.61
C MET A 131 -4.12 11.54 7.15
N LEU A 132 -3.07 12.10 6.57
CA LEU A 132 -1.67 11.75 6.83
C LEU A 132 -1.07 12.54 8.01
N ASP A 133 0.17 12.24 8.34
CA ASP A 133 0.95 13.04 9.29
C ASP A 133 1.38 14.38 8.67
N SER A 134 1.90 15.27 9.52
CA SER A 134 2.40 16.60 9.13
C SER A 134 3.44 16.64 7.98
N ARG A 135 4.13 15.53 7.68
CA ARG A 135 5.07 15.42 6.52
C ARG A 135 4.44 14.77 5.28
N MET A 136 3.13 14.54 5.26
CA MET A 136 2.42 13.93 4.12
C MET A 136 2.96 12.54 3.78
N THR A 137 3.22 11.70 4.78
CA THR A 137 3.87 10.40 4.59
C THR A 137 2.85 9.32 4.26
N TYR A 138 2.64 9.04 2.97
CA TYR A 138 1.71 8.01 2.51
C TYR A 138 2.33 6.61 2.42
N THR A 139 3.00 6.17 3.48
CA THR A 139 3.64 4.85 3.62
C THR A 139 3.52 4.36 5.07
N CYS A 140 3.86 3.09 5.34
CA CYS A 140 3.82 2.51 6.68
C CYS A 140 4.64 3.32 7.70
N GLY A 141 4.06 3.56 8.90
CA GLY A 141 4.80 4.03 10.07
C GLY A 141 5.48 2.87 10.81
N TYR A 142 6.34 3.18 11.78
CA TYR A 142 7.00 2.20 12.64
C TYR A 142 6.55 2.40 14.08
N TRP A 143 5.85 1.43 14.63
CA TRP A 143 5.03 1.57 15.85
C TRP A 143 5.62 0.86 17.06
N GLU A 144 6.92 0.55 17.05
CA GLU A 144 7.57 -0.16 18.17
C GLU A 144 7.39 0.59 19.50
N ASN A 145 7.62 1.91 19.49
CA ASN A 145 7.48 2.78 20.67
C ASN A 145 6.53 3.97 20.43
N ALA A 146 5.88 4.03 19.28
CA ALA A 146 5.01 5.14 18.91
C ALA A 146 3.57 4.90 19.38
N THR A 147 2.91 5.97 19.80
CA THR A 147 1.50 5.97 20.21
C THR A 147 0.61 6.79 19.27
N THR A 148 1.22 7.62 18.42
CA THR A 148 0.53 8.46 17.42
C THR A 148 1.08 8.21 16.01
N LEU A 149 0.31 8.62 14.99
CA LEU A 149 0.74 8.54 13.59
C LEU A 149 1.99 9.38 13.34
N GLU A 150 2.04 10.63 13.83
CA GLU A 150 3.22 11.50 13.79
C GLU A 150 4.48 10.82 14.33
N GLU A 151 4.40 10.25 15.54
CA GLU A 151 5.51 9.52 16.16
C GLU A 151 5.92 8.32 15.31
N ALA A 152 4.96 7.54 14.81
CA ALA A 152 5.24 6.35 14.03
C ALA A 152 5.90 6.69 12.69
N GLN A 153 5.48 7.78 12.04
CA GLN A 153 6.10 8.23 10.80
C GLN A 153 7.50 8.77 11.06
N ALA A 154 7.70 9.61 12.07
CA ALA A 154 9.02 10.09 12.46
C ALA A 154 9.97 8.93 12.80
N ALA A 155 9.52 7.96 13.60
CA ALA A 155 10.30 6.77 13.96
C ALA A 155 10.68 5.92 12.72
N LYS A 156 9.79 5.82 11.73
CA LYS A 156 10.09 5.13 10.47
C LYS A 156 11.10 5.89 9.62
N LEU A 157 10.98 7.20 9.50
CA LEU A 157 11.92 8.04 8.74
C LEU A 157 13.31 8.02 9.38
N ASP A 158 13.35 8.10 10.71
CA ASP A 158 14.56 7.90 11.49
C ASP A 158 15.17 6.52 11.21
N LEU A 159 14.41 5.45 11.40
CA LEU A 159 14.85 4.08 11.13
C LEU A 159 15.47 3.92 9.74
N ILE A 160 14.91 4.56 8.69
CA ILE A 160 15.49 4.54 7.34
C ILE A 160 16.86 5.21 7.32
N CYS A 161 16.99 6.43 7.85
CA CYS A 161 18.25 7.18 7.88
C CYS A 161 19.35 6.42 8.63
N ARG A 162 18.97 5.85 9.75
CA ARG A 162 19.80 5.07 10.66
C ARG A 162 20.25 3.77 9.97
N LYS A 163 19.34 3.06 9.29
CA LYS A 163 19.66 1.86 8.49
C LYS A 163 20.59 2.14 7.32
N LEU A 164 20.48 3.31 6.70
CA LEU A 164 21.36 3.79 5.65
C LEU A 164 22.69 4.33 6.18
N GLN A 165 22.87 4.39 7.51
CA GLN A 165 24.06 4.94 8.16
C GLN A 165 24.42 6.34 7.64
N LEU A 166 23.40 7.18 7.44
CA LEU A 166 23.58 8.51 6.86
C LEU A 166 24.53 9.36 7.72
N LYS A 167 25.41 10.10 7.04
CA LYS A 167 26.37 11.02 7.65
C LYS A 167 26.23 12.41 7.04
N PRO A 168 26.54 13.48 7.78
CA PRO A 168 26.54 14.83 7.25
C PRO A 168 27.36 14.94 5.96
N GLY A 169 26.82 15.64 4.96
CA GLY A 169 27.44 15.85 3.65
C GLY A 169 27.30 14.70 2.65
N MET A 170 26.67 13.57 3.03
CA MET A 170 26.30 12.54 2.04
C MET A 170 25.25 13.07 1.06
N ARG A 171 25.34 12.62 -0.19
CA ARG A 171 24.33 12.88 -1.21
C ARG A 171 23.43 11.65 -1.37
N VAL A 172 22.14 11.82 -1.12
CA VAL A 172 21.15 10.72 -1.07
C VAL A 172 20.17 10.83 -2.24
N LEU A 173 19.85 9.70 -2.87
CA LEU A 173 18.76 9.60 -3.84
C LEU A 173 17.50 9.04 -3.19
N ASP A 174 16.36 9.69 -3.39
CA ASP A 174 15.03 9.17 -3.06
C ASP A 174 14.24 8.85 -4.33
N ILE A 175 14.09 7.56 -4.63
CA ILE A 175 13.35 7.07 -5.79
C ILE A 175 11.87 6.96 -5.46
N GLY A 176 11.07 7.89 -5.99
CA GLY A 176 9.65 8.02 -5.67
C GLY A 176 9.43 8.90 -4.45
N CYS A 177 10.01 10.10 -4.43
CA CYS A 177 10.12 10.93 -3.23
C CYS A 177 8.80 11.47 -2.66
N GLY A 178 7.68 11.33 -3.41
CA GLY A 178 6.38 11.85 -3.00
C GLY A 178 6.44 13.33 -2.64
N TRP A 179 5.88 13.67 -1.47
CA TRP A 179 5.93 15.01 -0.89
C TRP A 179 7.26 15.36 -0.20
N GLY A 180 8.30 14.51 -0.27
CA GLY A 180 9.62 14.78 0.30
C GLY A 180 9.77 14.48 1.79
N SER A 181 8.93 13.60 2.35
CA SER A 181 8.95 13.27 3.78
C SER A 181 10.29 12.69 4.25
N PHE A 182 10.85 11.72 3.52
CA PHE A 182 12.17 11.16 3.82
C PHE A 182 13.29 12.18 3.61
N MET A 183 13.33 12.82 2.45
CA MET A 183 14.36 13.80 2.11
C MET A 183 14.45 14.93 3.14
N SER A 184 13.31 15.52 3.50
CA SER A 184 13.26 16.60 4.50
C SER A 184 13.75 16.14 5.87
N TYR A 185 13.29 14.98 6.33
CA TYR A 185 13.72 14.42 7.61
C TYR A 185 15.23 14.14 7.62
N ALA A 186 15.76 13.51 6.57
CA ALA A 186 17.18 13.21 6.46
C ALA A 186 18.04 14.48 6.43
N ALA A 187 17.63 15.51 5.68
CA ALA A 187 18.37 16.77 5.63
C ALA A 187 18.38 17.49 6.99
N GLU A 188 17.23 17.55 7.67
CA GLU A 188 17.09 18.22 8.96
C GLU A 188 17.84 17.53 10.10
N HIS A 189 17.82 16.18 10.13
CA HIS A 189 18.33 15.41 11.28
C HIS A 189 19.70 14.78 11.05
N TYR A 190 20.08 14.52 9.79
CA TYR A 190 21.33 13.84 9.44
C TYR A 190 22.27 14.70 8.59
N GLY A 191 21.86 15.92 8.21
CA GLY A 191 22.71 16.89 7.50
C GLY A 191 23.12 16.44 6.10
N VAL A 192 22.27 15.67 5.42
CA VAL A 192 22.51 15.19 4.05
C VAL A 192 21.98 16.17 3.01
N GLU A 193 22.52 16.08 1.80
CA GLU A 193 21.90 16.64 0.59
C GLU A 193 21.08 15.54 -0.08
N ALA A 194 19.90 15.85 -0.60
CA ALA A 194 19.08 14.84 -1.24
C ALA A 194 18.49 15.26 -2.59
N VAL A 195 18.46 14.31 -3.51
CA VAL A 195 17.79 14.41 -4.81
C VAL A 195 16.61 13.45 -4.79
N GLY A 196 15.42 13.97 -5.08
CA GLY A 196 14.19 13.20 -5.16
C GLY A 196 13.62 13.23 -6.56
N VAL A 197 13.16 12.07 -7.05
CA VAL A 197 12.42 11.98 -8.30
C VAL A 197 10.97 11.56 -8.05
N SER A 198 10.03 12.21 -8.75
CA SER A 198 8.62 11.81 -8.77
C SER A 198 7.99 12.11 -10.13
N ILE A 199 6.95 11.34 -10.47
CA ILE A 199 6.11 11.56 -11.65
C ILE A 199 4.86 12.41 -11.33
N SER A 200 4.76 12.99 -10.13
CA SER A 200 3.67 13.90 -9.76
C SER A 200 4.18 15.34 -9.67
N LYS A 201 3.67 16.21 -10.55
CA LYS A 201 4.01 17.64 -10.53
C LYS A 201 3.50 18.32 -9.26
N GLU A 202 2.35 17.91 -8.76
CA GLU A 202 1.68 18.49 -7.60
C GLU A 202 2.42 18.19 -6.30
N GLN A 203 2.89 16.95 -6.13
CA GLN A 203 3.72 16.57 -4.99
C GLN A 203 5.05 17.35 -4.98
N ILE A 204 5.69 17.46 -6.15
CA ILE A 204 6.94 18.21 -6.29
C ILE A 204 6.75 19.70 -6.01
N ALA A 205 5.68 20.30 -6.54
CA ALA A 205 5.38 21.71 -6.30
C ALA A 205 5.14 21.97 -4.81
N TRP A 206 4.37 21.10 -4.15
CA TRP A 206 4.14 21.17 -2.71
C TRP A 206 5.44 21.03 -1.90
N ALA A 207 6.26 20.02 -2.22
CA ALA A 207 7.50 19.74 -1.51
C ALA A 207 8.54 20.87 -1.65
N LYS A 208 8.68 21.43 -2.87
CA LYS A 208 9.58 22.56 -3.13
C LYS A 208 9.22 23.79 -2.30
N GLU A 209 7.93 24.09 -2.19
CA GLU A 209 7.48 25.23 -1.38
C GLU A 209 7.66 24.95 0.11
N ARG A 210 7.23 23.78 0.58
CA ARG A 210 7.25 23.40 1.99
C ARG A 210 8.64 23.35 2.60
N TYR A 211 9.64 22.92 1.82
CA TYR A 211 11.00 22.66 2.27
C TYR A 211 12.03 23.63 1.67
N LYS A 212 11.57 24.80 1.25
CA LYS A 212 12.44 25.87 0.75
C LYS A 212 13.50 26.22 1.80
N GLY A 213 14.77 26.15 1.40
CA GLY A 213 15.91 26.45 2.27
C GLY A 213 16.65 25.20 2.79
N LEU A 214 16.09 24.00 2.62
CA LEU A 214 16.84 22.75 2.82
C LEU A 214 17.63 22.39 1.55
N PRO A 215 18.74 21.63 1.66
CA PRO A 215 19.56 21.20 0.52
C PRO A 215 18.89 20.04 -0.27
N LEU A 216 17.70 20.30 -0.80
CA LEU A 216 16.83 19.33 -1.45
C LEU A 216 16.57 19.70 -2.91
N GLU A 217 16.82 18.75 -3.80
CA GLU A 217 16.52 18.87 -5.22
C GLU A 217 15.34 17.95 -5.59
N PHE A 218 14.19 18.53 -5.95
CA PHE A 218 13.02 17.78 -6.41
C PHE A 218 12.89 17.85 -7.95
N ARG A 219 12.88 16.68 -8.59
CA ARG A 219 12.85 16.53 -10.05
C ARG A 219 11.57 15.85 -10.52
N PHE A 220 10.89 16.49 -11.46
CA PHE A 220 9.79 15.86 -12.20
C PHE A 220 10.41 15.01 -13.32
N GLN A 221 10.75 13.77 -12.98
CA GLN A 221 11.60 12.91 -13.79
C GLN A 221 11.18 11.46 -13.57
N ASP A 222 11.25 10.65 -14.63
CA ASP A 222 11.14 9.20 -14.49
C ASP A 222 12.44 8.65 -13.90
N TYR A 223 12.36 7.83 -12.85
CA TYR A 223 13.55 7.31 -12.18
C TYR A 223 14.48 6.56 -13.14
N ARG A 224 13.95 5.97 -14.22
CA ARG A 224 14.70 5.25 -15.26
C ARG A 224 15.70 6.12 -16.00
N GLU A 225 15.51 7.42 -15.98
CA GLU A 225 16.36 8.40 -16.66
C GLU A 225 17.51 8.90 -15.76
N ILE A 226 17.62 8.41 -14.52
CA ILE A 226 18.71 8.80 -13.62
C ILE A 226 20.01 8.09 -14.05
N ASP A 227 21.06 8.89 -14.18
CA ASP A 227 22.41 8.44 -14.49
C ASP A 227 23.46 9.24 -13.72
N GLU A 228 23.34 9.23 -12.38
CA GLU A 228 24.24 9.90 -11.45
C GLU A 228 24.55 8.98 -10.26
N GLN A 229 25.64 9.25 -9.54
CA GLN A 229 26.02 8.45 -8.37
C GLN A 229 25.71 9.15 -7.03
N PHE A 230 25.28 8.35 -6.06
CA PHE A 230 24.84 8.76 -4.72
C PHE A 230 25.49 7.90 -3.63
N ASP A 231 25.73 8.50 -2.47
CA ASP A 231 26.31 7.82 -1.30
C ASP A 231 25.34 6.82 -0.67
N ALA A 232 24.04 7.13 -0.74
CA ALA A 232 22.97 6.25 -0.32
C ALA A 232 21.74 6.40 -1.22
N ILE A 233 20.92 5.36 -1.28
CA ILE A 233 19.63 5.38 -2.00
C ILE A 233 18.53 4.93 -1.04
N ALA A 234 17.41 5.62 -1.05
CA ALA A 234 16.15 5.18 -0.46
C ALA A 234 15.09 5.02 -1.56
N SER A 235 14.21 4.04 -1.41
CA SER A 235 12.97 3.99 -2.16
C SER A 235 11.87 3.43 -1.29
N VAL A 236 10.80 4.21 -1.10
CA VAL A 236 9.76 3.93 -0.11
C VAL A 236 8.39 3.97 -0.78
N GLY A 237 7.73 2.80 -0.87
CA GLY A 237 6.38 2.70 -1.43
C GLY A 237 6.28 2.92 -2.94
N MET A 238 7.40 2.77 -3.66
CA MET A 238 7.43 2.91 -5.12
C MET A 238 7.39 1.55 -5.83
N PHE A 239 8.00 0.52 -5.24
CA PHE A 239 8.37 -0.71 -5.96
C PHE A 239 7.15 -1.55 -6.37
N GLU A 240 6.06 -1.40 -5.63
CA GLU A 240 4.71 -1.89 -5.92
C GLU A 240 4.20 -1.41 -7.30
N HIS A 241 4.72 -0.29 -7.81
CA HIS A 241 4.34 0.30 -9.09
C HIS A 241 5.34 0.00 -10.23
N VAL A 242 6.45 -0.70 -9.94
CA VAL A 242 7.42 -1.13 -10.97
C VAL A 242 6.87 -2.30 -11.78
N GLY A 243 6.21 -3.24 -11.09
CA GLY A 243 5.67 -4.45 -11.68
C GLY A 243 6.74 -5.52 -11.95
N ARG A 244 6.38 -6.79 -11.74
CA ARG A 244 7.32 -7.93 -11.70
C ARG A 244 8.24 -8.11 -12.90
N LYS A 245 7.88 -7.58 -14.08
CA LYS A 245 8.68 -7.67 -15.30
C LYS A 245 9.86 -6.69 -15.31
N ASN A 246 9.79 -5.63 -14.52
CA ASN A 246 10.77 -4.55 -14.52
C ASN A 246 11.58 -4.52 -13.21
N HIS A 247 11.36 -5.47 -12.28
CA HIS A 247 12.09 -5.52 -11.00
C HIS A 247 13.62 -5.63 -11.19
N ARG A 248 14.08 -6.42 -12.17
CA ARG A 248 15.51 -6.55 -12.46
C ARG A 248 16.12 -5.24 -12.95
N GLU A 249 15.49 -4.60 -13.94
CA GLU A 249 15.94 -3.29 -14.47
C GLU A 249 15.97 -2.22 -13.37
N TYR A 250 15.01 -2.26 -12.44
CA TYR A 250 14.99 -1.38 -11.28
C TYR A 250 16.22 -1.60 -10.37
N MET A 251 16.56 -2.86 -10.06
CA MET A 251 17.76 -3.16 -9.27
C MET A 251 19.05 -2.77 -9.99
N GLU A 252 19.12 -2.97 -11.31
CA GLU A 252 20.27 -2.55 -12.12
C GLU A 252 20.45 -1.03 -12.12
N LEU A 253 19.35 -0.27 -12.12
CA LEU A 253 19.38 1.17 -11.98
C LEU A 253 19.88 1.60 -10.60
N ALA A 254 19.31 1.06 -9.53
CA ALA A 254 19.76 1.35 -8.18
C ALA A 254 21.25 0.98 -8.02
N HIS A 255 21.66 -0.15 -8.59
CA HIS A 255 23.05 -0.57 -8.60
C HIS A 255 23.92 0.44 -9.35
N ARG A 256 23.57 0.86 -10.58
CA ARG A 256 24.35 1.88 -11.32
C ARG A 256 24.48 3.19 -10.54
N CYS A 257 23.41 3.64 -9.88
CA CYS A 257 23.37 4.92 -9.17
C CYS A 257 24.02 4.89 -7.78
N LEU A 258 24.30 3.72 -7.20
CA LEU A 258 24.90 3.63 -5.87
C LEU A 258 26.43 3.69 -5.95
N LYS A 259 27.10 4.56 -5.19
CA LYS A 259 28.56 4.57 -5.11
C LYS A 259 29.10 3.28 -4.49
N PRO A 260 30.35 2.86 -4.80
CA PRO A 260 31.03 1.81 -4.04
C PRO A 260 31.02 2.11 -2.54
N GLY A 261 30.65 1.12 -1.72
CA GLY A 261 30.51 1.28 -0.26
C GLY A 261 29.20 1.96 0.20
N GLY A 262 28.35 2.41 -0.72
CA GLY A 262 27.03 2.96 -0.38
C GLY A 262 26.02 1.89 0.02
N LEU A 263 24.94 2.33 0.66
CA LEU A 263 23.81 1.49 1.04
C LEU A 263 22.54 1.89 0.28
N PHE A 264 21.76 0.89 -0.13
CA PHE A 264 20.44 1.06 -0.70
C PHE A 264 19.39 0.46 0.24
N LEU A 265 18.40 1.27 0.63
CA LEU A 265 17.23 0.82 1.38
C LEU A 265 16.00 0.79 0.47
N LEU A 266 15.42 -0.39 0.34
CA LEU A 266 14.16 -0.61 -0.37
C LEU A 266 13.05 -0.96 0.61
N HIS A 267 12.05 -0.10 0.71
CA HIS A 267 10.86 -0.26 1.54
C HIS A 267 9.65 -0.51 0.66
N THR A 268 9.04 -1.69 0.75
CA THR A 268 7.94 -2.10 -0.13
C THR A 268 6.98 -3.07 0.55
N ILE A 269 5.70 -2.95 0.24
CA ILE A 269 4.66 -3.94 0.55
C ILE A 269 4.95 -5.21 -0.24
N GLY A 270 4.74 -6.36 0.39
CA GLY A 270 4.99 -7.67 -0.18
C GLY A 270 3.80 -8.61 -0.09
N LYS A 271 3.85 -9.68 -0.87
CA LYS A 271 2.89 -10.78 -0.82
C LYS A 271 3.59 -12.11 -0.53
N ASN A 272 2.83 -13.05 0.03
CA ASN A 272 3.36 -14.36 0.42
C ASN A 272 3.51 -15.33 -0.77
N GLN A 273 2.72 -15.16 -1.83
CA GLN A 273 2.69 -16.08 -2.97
C GLN A 273 3.26 -15.45 -4.25
N ARG A 274 4.29 -16.05 -4.84
CA ARG A 274 4.97 -15.57 -6.06
C ARG A 274 4.03 -15.39 -7.26
N ASN A 275 3.14 -16.36 -7.45
CA ASN A 275 2.30 -16.45 -8.66
C ASN A 275 0.91 -15.86 -8.48
N SER A 276 0.61 -15.19 -7.36
CA SER A 276 -0.65 -14.47 -7.20
C SER A 276 -0.68 -13.20 -8.05
N TYR A 277 -1.88 -12.70 -8.28
CA TYR A 277 -2.17 -11.55 -9.13
C TYR A 277 -2.67 -10.38 -8.28
N PRO A 278 -2.60 -9.14 -8.81
CA PRO A 278 -3.16 -7.99 -8.11
C PRO A 278 -4.63 -8.22 -7.76
N ASP A 279 -5.05 -7.72 -6.60
CA ASP A 279 -6.47 -7.72 -6.25
C ASP A 279 -7.25 -6.86 -7.26
N PRO A 280 -8.30 -7.39 -7.92
CA PRO A 280 -8.97 -6.65 -8.98
C PRO A 280 -9.73 -5.40 -8.50
N TRP A 281 -10.16 -5.35 -7.24
CA TRP A 281 -10.81 -4.17 -6.68
C TRP A 281 -9.78 -3.05 -6.44
N ILE A 282 -8.67 -3.37 -5.79
CA ILE A 282 -7.55 -2.44 -5.57
C ILE A 282 -7.00 -1.93 -6.90
N ASP A 283 -6.78 -2.80 -7.89
CA ASP A 283 -6.30 -2.40 -9.22
C ASP A 283 -7.28 -1.47 -9.94
N LYS A 284 -8.59 -1.68 -9.78
CA LYS A 284 -9.59 -0.84 -10.44
C LYS A 284 -9.75 0.53 -9.78
N TYR A 285 -9.73 0.58 -8.45
CA TYR A 285 -10.18 1.75 -7.70
C TYR A 285 -9.08 2.54 -7.01
N ILE A 286 -7.95 1.92 -6.64
CA ILE A 286 -6.96 2.54 -5.74
C ILE A 286 -5.55 2.55 -6.34
N PHE A 287 -5.04 1.42 -6.84
CA PHE A 287 -3.69 1.33 -7.40
C PHE A 287 -3.68 0.60 -8.76
N PRO A 288 -4.14 1.25 -9.84
CA PRO A 288 -4.05 0.74 -11.20
C PRO A 288 -2.62 0.39 -11.56
N ASN A 289 -2.45 -0.85 -11.99
CA ASN A 289 -1.16 -1.45 -12.31
C ASN A 289 -0.23 -1.59 -11.09
N GLY A 290 -0.76 -1.62 -9.86
CA GLY A 290 0.00 -2.10 -8.70
C GLY A 290 0.24 -3.62 -8.82
N ASP A 291 1.44 -4.08 -8.46
CA ASP A 291 1.77 -5.51 -8.34
C ASP A 291 2.78 -5.71 -7.21
N LEU A 292 2.30 -6.30 -6.12
CA LEU A 292 3.15 -6.56 -4.96
C LEU A 292 4.21 -7.62 -5.28
N PRO A 293 5.49 -7.43 -4.92
CA PRO A 293 6.51 -8.47 -5.02
C PRO A 293 6.34 -9.56 -3.97
N SER A 294 6.85 -10.75 -4.26
CA SER A 294 7.17 -11.77 -3.26
C SER A 294 8.67 -11.78 -2.94
N ILE A 295 9.07 -12.32 -1.78
CA ILE A 295 10.48 -12.46 -1.38
C ILE A 295 11.32 -13.12 -2.49
N GLY A 296 10.81 -14.19 -3.11
CA GLY A 296 11.53 -14.87 -4.20
C GLY A 296 11.76 -13.98 -5.42
N GLN A 297 10.76 -13.18 -5.82
CA GLN A 297 10.92 -12.23 -6.94
C GLN A 297 11.91 -11.10 -6.62
N MET A 298 11.99 -10.69 -5.35
CA MET A 298 12.98 -9.73 -4.88
C MET A 298 14.39 -10.32 -4.97
N GLY A 299 14.56 -11.55 -4.46
CA GLY A 299 15.82 -12.29 -4.53
C GLY A 299 16.31 -12.44 -5.98
N ASP A 300 15.44 -12.92 -6.88
CA ASP A 300 15.76 -13.05 -8.31
C ASP A 300 16.22 -11.73 -8.94
N ALA A 301 15.58 -10.61 -8.56
CA ALA A 301 15.90 -9.30 -9.11
C ALA A 301 17.24 -8.74 -8.58
N MET A 302 17.61 -9.07 -7.34
CA MET A 302 18.84 -8.62 -6.68
C MET A 302 20.05 -9.51 -6.99
N ASP A 303 19.82 -10.74 -7.49
CA ASP A 303 20.86 -11.74 -7.69
C ASP A 303 21.98 -11.24 -8.62
N GLY A 304 23.23 -11.42 -8.18
CA GLY A 304 24.44 -10.92 -8.83
C GLY A 304 24.62 -9.39 -8.83
N LEU A 305 23.74 -8.61 -8.18
CA LEU A 305 23.84 -7.15 -8.09
C LEU A 305 24.09 -6.66 -6.66
N PHE A 306 23.43 -7.26 -5.67
CA PHE A 306 23.51 -6.80 -4.29
C PHE A 306 23.71 -7.95 -3.31
N VAL A 307 24.47 -7.68 -2.25
CA VAL A 307 24.41 -8.42 -0.98
C VAL A 307 23.21 -7.90 -0.20
N VAL A 308 22.37 -8.83 0.29
CA VAL A 308 21.27 -8.50 1.21
C VAL A 308 21.84 -8.46 2.62
N GLU A 309 22.01 -7.25 3.15
CA GLU A 309 22.58 -7.00 4.48
C GLU A 309 21.54 -7.17 5.59
N ASP A 310 20.29 -6.80 5.31
CA ASP A 310 19.19 -6.87 6.27
C ASP A 310 17.86 -7.05 5.55
N LEU A 311 16.97 -7.84 6.15
CA LEU A 311 15.56 -7.90 5.80
C LEU A 311 14.74 -7.74 7.08
N HIS A 312 13.99 -6.65 7.18
CA HIS A 312 13.10 -6.39 8.30
C HIS A 312 11.65 -6.46 7.85
N ASN A 313 10.86 -7.36 8.45
CA ASN A 313 9.42 -7.41 8.24
C ASN A 313 8.68 -6.86 9.47
N PHE A 314 7.96 -5.76 9.26
CA PHE A 314 7.06 -5.17 10.26
C PHE A 314 5.67 -4.91 9.64
N GLY A 315 5.20 -5.82 8.78
CA GLY A 315 3.87 -5.71 8.15
C GLY A 315 2.69 -5.53 9.11
N SER A 316 2.80 -6.02 10.35
CA SER A 316 1.79 -5.80 11.39
C SER A 316 1.59 -4.34 11.76
N ASP A 317 2.59 -3.48 11.53
CA ASP A 317 2.50 -2.06 11.83
C ASP A 317 1.71 -1.29 10.76
N TYR A 318 1.55 -1.84 9.56
CA TYR A 318 0.76 -1.20 8.52
C TYR A 318 -0.74 -1.22 8.86
N ASP A 319 -1.22 -2.26 9.57
CA ASP A 319 -2.57 -2.27 10.16
C ASP A 319 -2.80 -1.00 11.00
N LYS A 320 -1.93 -0.74 11.99
CA LYS A 320 -2.00 0.44 12.85
C LYS A 320 -1.97 1.75 12.04
N THR A 321 -1.12 1.84 11.03
CA THR A 321 -1.06 3.01 10.12
C THR A 321 -2.37 3.21 9.36
N LEU A 322 -2.95 2.16 8.80
CA LEU A 322 -4.20 2.23 8.04
C LEU A 322 -5.39 2.56 8.94
N MET A 323 -5.42 2.05 10.17
CA MET A 323 -6.43 2.40 11.17
C MET A 323 -6.31 3.87 11.58
N ALA A 324 -5.09 4.38 11.81
CA ALA A 324 -4.88 5.80 12.09
C ALA A 324 -5.31 6.71 10.93
N TRP A 325 -5.00 6.33 9.68
CA TRP A 325 -5.49 7.03 8.49
C TRP A 325 -7.01 6.99 8.38
N HIS A 326 -7.64 5.84 8.67
CA HIS A 326 -9.09 5.72 8.67
C HIS A 326 -9.71 6.66 9.71
N ASP A 327 -9.18 6.70 10.94
CA ASP A 327 -9.70 7.57 12.00
C ASP A 327 -9.57 9.05 11.62
N ASN A 328 -8.46 9.45 11.01
CA ASN A 328 -8.26 10.80 10.51
C ASN A 328 -9.21 11.14 9.36
N PHE A 329 -9.35 10.22 8.40
CA PHE A 329 -10.31 10.34 7.30
C PHE A 329 -11.74 10.51 7.82
N MET A 330 -12.15 9.71 8.80
CA MET A 330 -13.49 9.79 9.40
C MET A 330 -13.74 11.13 10.09
N LYS A 331 -12.75 11.66 10.81
CA LYS A 331 -12.83 12.98 11.44
C LYS A 331 -12.94 14.11 10.42
N ALA A 332 -12.23 13.99 9.29
CA ALA A 332 -12.19 15.01 8.24
C ALA A 332 -13.33 14.88 7.21
N TRP A 333 -14.01 13.74 7.14
CA TRP A 333 -15.03 13.46 6.11
C TRP A 333 -16.12 14.54 5.96
N PRO A 334 -16.65 15.17 7.04
CA PRO A 334 -17.63 16.25 6.91
C PRO A 334 -17.16 17.41 6.01
N GLU A 335 -15.86 17.66 5.89
CA GLU A 335 -15.30 18.71 5.02
C GLU A 335 -15.36 18.34 3.52
N PHE A 336 -15.41 17.05 3.20
CA PHE A 336 -15.32 16.52 1.84
C PHE A 336 -16.62 15.90 1.32
N GLU A 337 -17.60 15.65 2.19
CA GLU A 337 -18.83 14.92 1.87
C GLU A 337 -19.57 15.49 0.66
N SER A 338 -19.76 16.81 0.62
CA SER A 338 -20.47 17.50 -0.48
C SER A 338 -19.74 17.42 -1.82
N LYS A 339 -18.41 17.27 -1.81
CA LYS A 339 -17.56 17.26 -3.01
C LYS A 339 -17.37 15.85 -3.57
N LEU A 340 -17.13 14.88 -2.69
CA LEU A 340 -16.73 13.53 -3.08
C LEU A 340 -17.90 12.51 -3.05
N GLY A 341 -18.93 12.78 -2.25
CA GLY A 341 -20.16 12.00 -2.20
C GLY A 341 -20.04 10.63 -1.52
N GLN A 342 -21.21 10.02 -1.26
CA GLN A 342 -21.32 8.81 -0.44
C GLN A 342 -20.61 7.59 -1.04
N ARG A 343 -20.59 7.46 -2.36
CA ARG A 343 -19.91 6.34 -3.03
C ARG A 343 -18.41 6.39 -2.76
N PHE A 344 -17.80 7.56 -2.84
CA PHE A 344 -16.38 7.74 -2.56
C PHE A 344 -16.07 7.44 -1.09
N TYR A 345 -16.90 7.93 -0.16
CA TYR A 345 -16.78 7.59 1.27
C TYR A 345 -16.68 6.09 1.51
N ARG A 346 -17.61 5.34 0.92
CA ARG A 346 -17.65 3.87 1.04
C ARG A 346 -16.42 3.25 0.37
N MET A 347 -16.04 3.69 -0.83
CA MET A 347 -14.82 3.23 -1.50
C MET A 347 -13.57 3.42 -0.62
N TRP A 348 -13.37 4.62 -0.07
CA TRP A 348 -12.18 4.94 0.70
C TRP A 348 -12.12 4.19 2.03
N ARG A 349 -13.26 4.05 2.73
CA ARG A 349 -13.35 3.20 3.92
C ARG A 349 -13.07 1.73 3.62
N TYR A 350 -13.64 1.20 2.54
CA TYR A 350 -13.39 -0.18 2.12
C TYR A 350 -11.91 -0.41 1.85
N TYR A 351 -11.27 0.52 1.12
CA TYR A 351 -9.84 0.46 0.86
C TYR A 351 -9.02 0.41 2.15
N LEU A 352 -9.16 1.39 3.04
CA LEU A 352 -8.34 1.47 4.25
C LEU A 352 -8.55 0.25 5.16
N LEU A 353 -9.82 -0.11 5.41
CA LEU A 353 -10.16 -1.18 6.35
C LEU A 353 -9.88 -2.58 5.78
N SER A 354 -10.12 -2.82 4.49
CA SER A 354 -9.77 -4.12 3.87
C SER A 354 -8.26 -4.35 3.84
N CYS A 355 -7.47 -3.31 3.54
CA CYS A 355 -6.00 -3.39 3.64
C CYS A 355 -5.54 -3.61 5.08
N ALA A 356 -6.15 -2.92 6.07
CA ALA A 356 -5.83 -3.11 7.48
C ALA A 356 -6.06 -4.57 7.91
N GLY A 357 -7.21 -5.13 7.54
CA GLY A 357 -7.54 -6.54 7.76
C GLY A 357 -6.55 -7.50 7.08
N ALA A 358 -6.09 -7.19 5.87
CA ALA A 358 -5.11 -8.00 5.14
C ALA A 358 -3.73 -8.01 5.81
N PHE A 359 -3.24 -6.85 6.28
CA PHE A 359 -2.02 -6.78 7.08
C PHE A 359 -2.17 -7.48 8.44
N ARG A 360 -3.31 -7.30 9.12
CA ARG A 360 -3.61 -7.98 10.39
C ARG A 360 -3.64 -9.49 10.24
N ALA A 361 -4.19 -9.99 9.12
CA ALA A 361 -4.21 -11.41 8.77
C ALA A 361 -2.84 -11.95 8.31
N ARG A 362 -1.84 -11.08 8.12
CA ARG A 362 -0.54 -11.41 7.53
C ARG A 362 -0.65 -12.00 6.12
N ASP A 363 -1.70 -11.63 5.36
CA ASP A 363 -1.87 -12.03 3.96
C ASP A 363 -0.89 -11.26 3.05
N ILE A 364 -0.65 -10.00 3.40
CA ILE A 364 0.38 -9.13 2.83
C ILE A 364 1.37 -8.70 3.92
N GLN A 365 2.56 -8.27 3.49
CA GLN A 365 3.70 -7.94 4.35
C GLN A 365 4.22 -6.54 4.05
N LEU A 366 5.11 -6.05 4.90
CA LEU A 366 5.90 -4.85 4.64
C LEU A 366 7.35 -5.15 4.96
N TRP A 367 8.23 -4.87 4.01
CA TRP A 367 9.66 -5.14 4.15
C TRP A 367 10.49 -3.88 3.99
N GLN A 368 11.55 -3.79 4.79
CA GLN A 368 12.73 -2.98 4.49
C GLN A 368 13.91 -3.90 4.19
N TRP A 369 14.46 -3.79 2.99
CA TRP A 369 15.67 -4.44 2.55
C TRP A 369 16.83 -3.45 2.63
N VAL A 370 17.94 -3.84 3.22
CA VAL A 370 19.20 -3.09 3.14
C VAL A 370 20.15 -3.86 2.24
N LEU A 371 20.68 -3.16 1.23
CA LEU A 371 21.41 -3.75 0.11
C LEU A 371 22.75 -3.01 -0.08
N SER A 372 23.79 -3.76 -0.42
CA SER A 372 25.12 -3.22 -0.72
C SER A 372 25.69 -3.90 -1.97
N LYS A 373 26.57 -3.24 -2.74
CA LYS A 373 27.12 -3.80 -4.00
C LYS A 373 28.04 -5.01 -3.82
N GLY A 374 28.73 -5.08 -2.68
CA GLY A 374 29.82 -6.03 -2.47
C GLY A 374 30.01 -6.44 -1.01
N GLY A 375 29.00 -6.23 -0.18
CA GLY A 375 29.09 -6.45 1.26
C GLY A 375 29.52 -5.19 2.01
N VAL A 376 28.99 -5.00 3.21
CA VAL A 376 29.55 -4.08 4.20
C VAL A 376 30.78 -4.73 4.84
N PRO A 377 31.99 -4.14 4.76
CA PRO A 377 33.17 -4.67 5.43
C PRO A 377 32.93 -4.85 6.93
N HIS A 378 33.29 -6.02 7.46
CA HIS A 378 33.04 -6.44 8.85
C HIS A 378 31.57 -6.69 9.22
N GLY A 379 30.65 -6.63 8.26
CA GLY A 379 29.24 -6.96 8.43
C GLY A 379 28.35 -5.78 8.77
N TYR A 380 27.07 -5.90 8.42
CA TYR A 380 26.02 -4.95 8.79
C TYR A 380 25.42 -5.30 10.16
N HIS A 381 25.32 -4.32 11.06
CA HIS A 381 24.78 -4.51 12.40
C HIS A 381 23.60 -3.59 12.68
N ARG A 382 22.39 -4.16 12.81
CA ARG A 382 21.18 -3.41 13.16
C ARG A 382 21.22 -2.83 14.59
N SER A 383 21.96 -3.43 15.51
CA SER A 383 21.99 -3.01 16.93
C SER A 383 22.87 -1.80 17.22
N GLN A 384 23.68 -1.35 16.26
CA GLN A 384 24.47 -0.12 16.35
C GLN A 384 23.74 1.08 15.70
N ILE A 385 22.46 0.88 15.40
CA ILE A 385 21.58 1.80 14.69
C ILE A 385 20.59 2.35 15.70
#